data_AF-A0A944W3L9-F1
#
_entry.id   AF-A0A944W3L9-F1
#
_cell.length_a   1.000
_cell.length_b   1.000
_cell.length_c   1.000
_cell.angle_alpha   90.00
_cell.angle_beta   90.00
_cell.angle_gamma   90.00
#
_symmetry.space_group_name_H-M   'P 1'
#
loop_
_entity.id
_entity.type
_entity.pdbx_description
1 polymer ?
#
loop_
_entity_poly.entity_id
_entity_poly.type
_entity_poly.pdbx_seq_one_letter_code
_entity_poly.pdbx_strand_id
1 'polypeptide(L)' 'ELMPGLADEVLWLPEAPEWIVPMLSLVPLQQLAYHTSVALGHNPDKPRNLAKSVTVE' A
#
# COMPACT_ATOMS: atom_id res chain seq x y z
N GLU A 1 14.27 17.06 -5.48
CA GLU A 1 13.51 16.71 -6.69
C GLU A 1 13.95 15.34 -7.19
N LEU A 2 13.05 14.56 -7.79
CA LEU A 2 13.37 13.27 -8.40
C LEU A 2 14.18 13.50 -9.69
N MET A 3 15.10 12.58 -10.01
CA MET A 3 15.85 12.63 -11.26
C MET A 3 14.89 12.47 -12.46
N PRO A 4 14.98 13.30 -13.52
CA PRO A 4 14.16 13.14 -14.71
C PRO A 4 14.29 11.74 -15.31
N GLY A 5 13.14 11.11 -15.63
CA GLY A 5 13.08 9.78 -16.23
C GLY A 5 13.23 8.60 -15.26
N LEU A 6 13.26 8.84 -13.94
CA LEU A 6 13.35 7.75 -12.94
C LEU A 6 12.04 6.95 -12.82
N ALA A 7 10.89 7.58 -13.03
CA ALA A 7 9.58 6.96 -12.95
C ALA A 7 8.62 7.58 -13.97
N ASP A 8 7.70 6.77 -14.51
CA ASP A 8 6.65 7.23 -15.43
C ASP A 8 5.59 8.06 -14.68
N GLU A 9 5.27 7.67 -13.45
CA GLU A 9 4.25 8.31 -12.61
C GLU A 9 4.76 8.48 -11.17
N VAL A 10 4.41 9.60 -10.54
CA VAL A 10 4.82 9.93 -9.17
C VAL A 10 3.61 10.34 -8.34
N LEU A 11 3.41 9.65 -7.22
CA LEU A 11 2.40 10.00 -6.22
C LEU A 11 3.02 10.88 -5.14
N TRP A 12 2.82 12.19 -5.25
CA TRP A 12 3.30 13.14 -4.24
C TRP A 12 2.46 13.07 -2.97
N LEU A 13 3.14 12.99 -1.83
CA LEU A 13 2.48 13.08 -0.53
C LEU A 13 2.20 14.55 -0.19
N PRO A 14 1.12 14.82 0.56
CA PRO A 14 0.88 16.16 1.09
C PRO A 14 2.01 16.56 2.05
N GLU A 15 2.25 17.86 2.19
CA GLU A 15 3.17 18.37 3.20
C GLU A 15 2.66 18.00 4.60
N ALA A 16 3.55 17.40 5.39
CA ALA A 16 3.24 16.93 6.73
C ALA A 16 4.51 16.90 7.59
N PRO A 17 4.37 16.92 8.93
CA PRO A 17 5.50 16.72 9.84
C PRO A 17 6.24 15.42 9.53
N GLU A 18 7.57 15.44 9.60
CA GLU A 18 8.44 14.31 9.23
C GLU A 18 8.02 12.99 9.90
N TRP A 19 7.59 13.04 11.16
CA TRP A 19 7.21 11.87 11.93
C TRP A 19 5.95 11.15 11.42
N ILE A 20 5.04 11.84 10.71
CA ILE A 20 3.80 11.24 10.18
C ILE A 20 3.93 10.83 8.71
N VAL A 21 4.94 11.33 7.99
CA VAL A 21 5.20 10.98 6.58
C VAL A 21 5.24 9.46 6.34
N PRO A 22 5.87 8.62 7.21
CA PRO A 22 5.85 7.17 7.03
C PRO A 22 4.44 6.57 7.05
N MET A 23 3.49 7.15 7.79
CA MET A 23 2.11 6.68 7.82
C MET A 23 1.33 7.12 6.57
N LEU A 24 1.56 8.36 6.10
CA LEU A 24 0.91 8.88 4.92
C LEU A 24 1.31 8.10 3.65
N SER A 25 2.54 7.62 3.57
CA SER A 25 3.00 6.78 2.46
C SER A 25 2.32 5.41 2.39
N LEU A 26 1.79 4.90 3.52
CA LEU A 26 1.10 3.61 3.55
C LEU A 26 -0.27 3.65 2.88
N VAL A 27 -0.97 4.80 2.93
CA VAL A 27 -2.31 4.93 2.36
C VAL A 27 -2.34 4.61 0.86
N PRO A 28 -1.53 5.25 -0.02
CA PRO A 28 -1.53 4.90 -1.43
C PRO A 28 -1.05 3.46 -1.69
N LEU A 29 -0.14 2.92 -0.88
CA LEU A 29 0.31 1.53 -1.01
C LEU A 29 -0.80 0.52 -0.66
N GLN A 30 -1.59 0.80 0.38
CA GLN A 30 -2.78 0.02 0.75
C GLN A 30 -3.84 0.05 -0.35
N GLN A 31 -4.10 1.24 -0.93
CA GLN A 31 -5.03 1.39 -2.06
C GLN A 31 -4.55 0.62 -3.29
N LEU A 32 -3.25 0.71 -3.63
CA LEU A 32 -2.65 -0.06 -4.73
C LEU A 32 -2.83 -1.56 -4.52
N ALA A 33 -2.53 -2.07 -3.33
CA ALA A 33 -2.70 -3.48 -3.00
C ALA A 33 -4.17 -3.93 -3.11
N TYR A 34 -5.10 -3.13 -2.58
CA TYR A 34 -6.54 -3.42 -2.66
C TYR A 34 -7.03 -3.47 -4.11
N HIS A 35 -6.79 -2.41 -4.89
CA HIS A 35 -7.26 -2.34 -6.27
C HIS A 35 -6.61 -3.41 -7.15
N THR A 36 -5.33 -3.74 -6.92
CA THR A 36 -4.67 -4.84 -7.62
C THR A 36 -5.31 -6.19 -7.29
N SER A 37 -5.59 -6.45 -6.01
CA SER A 37 -6.26 -7.68 -5.56
C SER A 37 -7.64 -7.84 -6.20
N VAL A 38 -8.45 -6.78 -6.20
CA VAL A 38 -9.78 -6.78 -6.84
C VAL A 38 -9.67 -6.97 -8.36
N ALA A 39 -8.75 -6.27 -9.03
CA ALA A 39 -8.55 -6.40 -10.47
C ALA A 39 -8.12 -7.82 -10.89
N LEU A 40 -7.39 -8.52 -10.03
CA LEU A 40 -6.99 -9.92 -10.21
C LEU A 40 -8.08 -10.93 -9.80
N GLY A 41 -9.25 -10.47 -9.36
CA GLY A 41 -10.36 -11.34 -8.91
C GLY A 41 -10.07 -12.06 -7.59
N HIS A 42 -9.19 -11.50 -6.74
CA HIS A 42 -8.88 -12.04 -5.42
C HIS A 42 -9.78 -11.40 -4.34
N ASN A 43 -9.98 -12.12 -3.23
CA ASN A 43 -10.67 -11.60 -2.06
C ASN A 43 -9.66 -10.96 -1.09
N PRO A 44 -9.59 -9.62 -0.98
CA PRO A 44 -8.64 -8.95 -0.08
C PRO A 44 -8.94 -9.20 1.41
N ASP A 45 -10.18 -9.54 1.79
CA ASP A 45 -10.56 -9.81 3.18
C ASP A 45 -10.18 -11.22 3.64
N LYS A 46 -10.00 -12.14 2.69
CA LYS A 46 -9.64 -13.55 2.94
C LYS A 46 -8.48 -13.99 2.04
N PRO A 47 -7.27 -13.43 2.24
CA PRO A 47 -6.10 -13.84 1.48
C PRO A 47 -5.79 -15.32 1.76
N ARG A 48 -5.35 -16.03 0.71
CA ARG A 48 -5.01 -17.46 0.80
C ARG A 48 -3.94 -17.68 1.87
N ASN A 49 -4.06 -18.78 2.62
CA ASN A 49 -3.08 -19.22 3.63
C ASN A 49 -2.86 -18.26 4.82
N LEU A 50 -3.69 -17.23 4.99
CA LEU A 50 -3.59 -16.30 6.11
C LEU A 50 -4.81 -16.41 7.03
N ALA A 51 -4.56 -16.33 8.33
CA ALA A 51 -5.56 -16.12 9.35
C ALA A 51 -5.42 -14.69 9.90
N LYS A 52 -6.51 -14.14 10.45
CA LYS A 52 -6.46 -12.81 11.08
C LYS A 52 -5.49 -12.77 12.27
N SER A 53 -5.38 -13.88 12.98
CA SER A 53 -4.43 -14.16 14.05
C SER A 53 -4.17 -15.67 14.07
N VAL A 54 -2.92 -16.09 14.23
CA VAL A 54 -2.57 -17.50 14.41
C VAL A 54 -2.57 -17.77 15.92
N THR A 55 -3.49 -18.61 16.39
CA THR A 55 -3.70 -18.87 17.82
C THR A 55 -3.53 -20.34 18.19
N VAL A 56 -2.61 -21.04 17.52
CA VAL A 56 -2.27 -22.43 17.82
C VAL A 56 -0.77 -22.53 17.97
N GLU A 57 -0.33 -23.10 19.09
CA GLU A 57 1.06 -23.47 19.39
C GLU A 57 1.49 -24.71 18.61
#